data_AF-A0A956E563-F1
#
_entry.id   AF-A0A956E563-F1
#
_cell.length_a   1.000
_cell.length_b   1.000
_cell.length_c   1.000
_cell.angle_alpha   90.00
_cell.angle_beta   90.00
_cell.angle_gamma   90.00
#
_symmetry.space_group_name_H-M   'P 1'
#
loop_
_entity.id
_entity.type
_entity.pdbx_description
1 polymer ?
#
loop_
_entity_poly.entity_id
_entity_poly.type
_entity_poly.pdbx_seq_one_letter_code
_entity_poly.pdbx_strand_id
1 'polypeptide(L)'
;MESVDSLTMLTARDQDLLETLALRVRVLSIEQVARHWWPDAADPVRLARRRLRTLESGDYVRKHTFLAHPILEMPAPVFTWQPGQPPPNPDAISYGLTSRWTAPSRRVSVIAATQRTKGIVGGGIAQLSPLGHETHDLHVSEIFVRLRERQPELAERWRGEESFARARSGEKRPDAMLVDGAGQPELVIEFAGKYSADHVWSFHEDCEARELPYELW
;
A
#
# COMPACT_ATOMS: atom_id res chain seq x y z
N MET A 1 38.00 6.80 10.54
CA MET A 1 37.19 7.88 9.92
C MET A 1 35.82 7.80 10.58
N GLU A 2 35.70 8.45 11.73
CA GLU A 2 34.47 8.46 12.51
C GLU A 2 33.43 9.30 11.79
N SER A 3 32.34 8.66 11.39
CA SER A 3 31.17 9.33 10.83
C SER A 3 30.56 10.18 11.95
N VAL A 4 30.62 11.50 11.79
CA VAL A 4 29.87 12.44 12.62
C VAL A 4 28.39 12.15 12.41
N ASP A 5 27.79 11.43 13.36
CA ASP A 5 26.37 11.15 13.43
C ASP A 5 25.63 12.48 13.65
N SER A 6 25.32 13.16 12.55
CA SER A 6 24.47 14.35 12.59
C SER A 6 23.08 13.86 13.02
N LEU A 7 22.76 14.05 14.31
CA LEU A 7 21.45 13.81 14.90
C LEU A 7 20.37 14.46 14.01
N THR A 8 19.80 13.66 13.12
CA THR A 8 18.69 14.09 12.28
C THR A 8 17.48 14.20 13.19
N MET A 9 17.11 15.43 13.55
CA MET A 9 15.84 15.66 14.26
C MET A 9 14.68 15.29 13.33
N LEU A 10 13.90 14.29 13.76
CA LEU A 10 12.66 13.88 13.10
C LEU A 10 11.56 14.88 13.42
N THR A 11 10.86 15.33 12.39
CA THR A 11 9.64 16.14 12.54
C THR A 11 8.43 15.24 12.68
N ALA A 12 7.29 15.80 13.09
CA ALA A 12 6.01 15.06 13.11
C ALA A 12 5.67 14.48 11.73
N ARG A 13 5.98 15.21 10.64
CA ARG A 13 5.81 14.73 9.26
C ARG A 13 6.66 13.49 8.97
N ASP A 14 7.89 13.46 9.47
CA ASP A 14 8.76 12.30 9.25
C ASP A 14 8.30 11.10 10.06
N GLN A 15 7.92 11.31 11.32
CA GLN A 15 7.37 10.25 12.17
C GLN A 15 6.17 9.59 11.48
N ASP A 16 5.25 10.42 10.99
CA ASP A 16 4.07 9.97 10.28
C ASP A 16 4.37 9.18 8.98
N LEU A 17 5.33 9.66 8.18
CA LEU A 17 5.80 8.95 6.98
C LEU A 17 6.46 7.61 7.33
N LEU A 18 7.30 7.61 8.37
CA LEU A 18 8.03 6.42 8.81
C LEU A 18 7.09 5.37 9.41
N GLU A 19 6.10 5.77 10.20
CA GLU A 19 5.03 4.90 10.69
C GLU A 19 4.21 4.33 9.55
N THR A 20 3.88 5.14 8.54
CA THR A 20 3.17 4.68 7.34
C THR A 20 3.96 3.58 6.61
N LEU A 21 5.24 3.82 6.31
CA LEU A 21 6.10 2.85 5.63
C LEU A 21 6.44 1.61 6.46
N ALA A 22 6.38 1.71 7.78
CA ALA A 22 6.67 0.60 8.66
C ALA A 22 5.44 -0.26 8.93
N LEU A 23 4.27 0.35 9.11
CA LEU A 23 3.09 -0.31 9.67
C LEU A 23 1.91 -0.43 8.70
N ARG A 24 1.87 0.37 7.63
CA ARG A 24 0.68 0.45 6.76
C ARG A 24 0.94 -0.09 5.36
N VAL A 25 2.05 0.32 4.74
CA VAL A 25 2.38 -0.02 3.35
C VAL A 25 3.86 -0.40 3.22
N ARG A 26 4.20 -1.25 2.26
CA ARG A 26 5.59 -1.69 2.03
C ARG A 26 6.47 -0.60 1.41
N VAL A 27 5.91 0.20 0.51
CA VAL A 27 6.63 1.21 -0.25
C VAL A 27 5.79 2.46 -0.49
N LEU A 28 6.46 3.56 -0.82
CA LEU A 28 5.82 4.70 -1.46
C LEU A 28 6.72 5.21 -2.58
N SER A 29 6.14 5.62 -3.70
CA SER A 29 6.87 6.44 -4.68
C SER A 29 7.17 7.82 -4.13
N ILE A 30 8.21 8.46 -4.65
CA ILE A 30 8.52 9.85 -4.29
C ILE A 30 7.34 10.77 -4.64
N GLU A 31 6.63 10.49 -5.73
CA GLU A 31 5.46 11.23 -6.17
C GLU A 31 4.28 11.08 -5.19
N GLN A 32 4.01 9.88 -4.66
CA GLN A 32 3.02 9.67 -3.60
C GLN A 32 3.41 10.42 -2.32
N VAL A 33 4.68 10.32 -1.92
CA VAL A 33 5.19 11.04 -0.74
C VAL A 33 5.02 12.55 -0.89
N ALA A 34 5.38 13.08 -2.05
CA ALA A 34 5.30 14.51 -2.34
C ALA A 34 3.86 15.01 -2.29
N ARG A 35 2.93 14.31 -2.97
CA ARG A 35 1.51 14.69 -3.01
C ARG A 35 0.89 14.70 -1.61
N HIS A 36 1.19 13.69 -0.80
CA HIS A 36 0.51 13.52 0.48
C HIS A 36 1.13 14.33 1.63
N TRP A 37 2.47 14.35 1.77
CA TRP A 37 3.12 15.03 2.90
C TRP A 37 3.55 16.48 2.61
N TRP A 38 3.54 16.90 1.34
CA TRP A 38 3.83 18.28 0.91
C TRP A 38 2.79 18.85 -0.06
N PRO A 39 1.47 18.71 0.19
CA PRO A 39 0.43 19.07 -0.79
C PRO A 39 0.46 20.57 -1.17
N ASP A 40 0.76 21.45 -0.21
CA ASP A 40 0.72 22.91 -0.40
C ASP A 40 2.07 23.52 -0.82
N ALA A 41 3.09 22.69 -1.07
CA ALA A 41 4.39 23.21 -1.46
C ALA A 41 4.37 23.67 -2.93
N ALA A 42 5.10 24.75 -3.23
CA ALA A 42 5.29 25.20 -4.62
C ALA A 42 6.05 24.18 -5.48
N ASP A 43 6.88 23.34 -4.86
CA ASP A 43 7.58 22.22 -5.51
C ASP A 43 7.65 21.03 -4.55
N PRO A 44 6.54 20.26 -4.43
CA PRO A 44 6.42 19.16 -3.47
C PRO A 44 7.47 18.08 -3.70
N VAL A 45 7.74 17.74 -4.96
CA VAL A 45 8.67 16.65 -5.33
C VAL A 45 10.10 17.00 -4.94
N ARG A 46 10.56 18.23 -5.20
CA ARG A 46 11.91 18.64 -4.80
C ARG A 46 12.08 18.65 -3.28
N LEU A 47 11.08 19.12 -2.54
CA LEU A 47 11.11 19.13 -1.07
C LEU A 47 11.10 17.72 -0.49
N ALA A 48 10.21 16.85 -0.98
CA ALA A 48 10.16 15.44 -0.60
C ALA A 48 11.52 14.76 -0.87
N ARG A 49 12.07 14.90 -2.10
CA ARG A 49 13.40 14.35 -2.43
C ARG A 49 14.51 14.84 -1.50
N ARG A 50 14.50 16.13 -1.16
CA ARG A 50 15.48 16.70 -0.22
C ARG A 50 15.35 16.06 1.15
N ARG A 51 14.13 15.95 1.69
CA ARG A 51 13.91 15.36 3.01
C ARG A 51 14.23 13.87 3.03
N LEU A 52 13.82 13.13 2.00
CA LEU A 52 14.12 11.71 1.86
C LEU A 52 15.61 11.41 1.81
N ARG A 53 16.44 12.28 1.21
CA ARG A 53 17.91 12.13 1.29
C ARG A 53 18.43 12.25 2.72
N THR A 54 17.87 13.17 3.51
CA THR A 54 18.23 13.30 4.94
C THR A 54 17.80 12.06 5.73
N LEU A 55 16.59 11.54 5.48
CA LEU A 55 16.11 10.32 6.14
C LEU A 55 16.93 9.09 5.70
N GLU A 56 17.33 9.01 4.44
CA GLU A 56 18.19 7.94 3.93
C GLU A 56 19.60 8.00 4.53
N SER A 57 20.20 9.20 4.66
CA SER A 57 21.50 9.35 5.34
C SER A 57 21.45 8.95 6.82
N GLY A 58 20.28 9.06 7.46
CA GLY A 58 20.05 8.60 8.83
C GLY A 58 19.66 7.13 8.94
N ASP A 59 19.66 6.37 7.83
CA ASP A 59 19.18 4.98 7.75
C ASP A 59 17.73 4.80 8.21
N TYR A 60 16.84 5.78 8.00
CA TYR A 60 15.41 5.64 8.31
C TYR A 60 14.63 5.04 7.14
N VAL A 61 15.01 5.37 5.91
CA VAL A 61 14.41 4.84 4.69
C VAL A 61 15.50 4.37 3.75
N ARG A 62 15.16 3.43 2.87
CA ARG A 62 16.02 3.02 1.77
C ARG A 62 15.35 3.32 0.45
N LYS A 63 16.08 3.95 -0.48
CA LYS A 63 15.59 4.16 -1.83
C LYS A 63 15.80 2.92 -2.69
N HIS A 64 14.77 2.56 -3.45
CA HIS A 64 14.81 1.53 -4.48
C HIS A 64 14.37 2.11 -5.83
N THR A 65 14.72 1.43 -6.92
CA THR A 65 14.21 1.75 -8.27
C THR A 65 13.66 0.50 -8.90
N PHE A 66 12.40 0.59 -9.32
CA PHE A 66 11.63 -0.52 -9.88
C PHE A 66 11.23 -0.24 -11.32
N LEU A 67 10.97 -1.29 -12.10
CA LEU A 67 10.15 -1.20 -13.30
C LEU A 67 8.71 -1.47 -12.89
N ALA A 68 7.88 -0.44 -12.92
CA ALA A 68 6.47 -0.54 -12.55
C ALA A 68 5.60 0.24 -13.54
N HIS A 69 4.37 -0.20 -13.71
CA HIS A 69 3.38 0.62 -14.42
C HIS A 69 3.14 1.93 -13.66
N PRO A 70 2.84 3.03 -14.38
CA PRO A 70 2.39 4.27 -13.74
C PRO A 70 1.20 4.01 -12.82
N ILE A 71 1.14 4.75 -11.72
CA ILE A 71 0.00 4.70 -10.78
C ILE A 71 -1.28 4.98 -11.56
N LEU A 72 -2.23 4.04 -11.47
CA LEU A 72 -3.57 4.21 -12.02
C LEU A 72 -4.33 5.29 -11.24
N GLU A 73 -5.17 6.05 -11.94
CA GLU A 73 -6.22 6.81 -11.27
C GLU A 73 -7.29 5.83 -10.77
N MET A 74 -7.35 5.63 -9.46
CA MET A 74 -8.30 4.71 -8.83
C MET A 74 -9.33 5.50 -8.00
N PRO A 75 -10.35 6.12 -8.64
CA PRO A 75 -11.28 7.02 -7.96
C PRO A 75 -12.12 6.33 -6.86
N ALA A 76 -12.42 5.07 -7.11
CA ALA A 76 -13.26 4.16 -6.36
C ALA A 76 -12.83 2.72 -6.72
N PRO A 77 -13.27 1.70 -5.97
CA PRO A 77 -13.08 0.31 -6.38
C PRO A 77 -13.78 0.04 -7.72
N VAL A 78 -13.24 -0.88 -8.49
CA VAL A 78 -13.88 -1.39 -9.72
C VAL A 78 -15.13 -2.20 -9.37
N PHE A 79 -15.11 -2.88 -8.21
CA PHE A 79 -16.23 -3.67 -7.74
C PHE A 79 -16.23 -3.80 -6.21
N THR A 80 -17.43 -3.82 -5.63
CA THR A 80 -17.66 -4.03 -4.19
C THR A 80 -18.71 -5.11 -4.02
N TRP A 81 -18.53 -6.00 -3.03
CA TRP A 81 -19.49 -7.03 -2.68
C TRP A 81 -19.59 -7.20 -1.16
N GLN A 82 -20.76 -7.60 -0.69
CA GLN A 82 -21.01 -7.96 0.71
C GLN A 82 -21.83 -9.26 0.79
N PRO A 83 -21.70 -10.02 1.90
CA PRO A 83 -22.47 -11.24 2.13
C PRO A 83 -23.98 -11.06 1.90
N GLY A 84 -24.58 -12.03 1.24
CA GLY A 84 -26.01 -12.02 0.88
C GLY A 84 -26.34 -11.27 -0.41
N GLN A 85 -25.38 -10.59 -1.05
CA GLN A 85 -25.56 -10.09 -2.41
C GLN A 85 -25.38 -11.19 -3.46
N PRO A 86 -25.98 -11.05 -4.66
CA PRO A 86 -25.72 -11.96 -5.78
C PRO A 86 -24.22 -12.06 -6.10
N PRO A 87 -23.77 -13.21 -6.63
CA PRO A 87 -22.38 -13.38 -7.03
C PRO A 87 -21.98 -12.40 -8.14
N PRO A 88 -20.69 -12.03 -8.22
CA PRO A 88 -20.19 -11.08 -9.22
C PRO A 88 -20.32 -11.61 -10.65
N ASN A 89 -20.25 -10.70 -11.63
CA ASN A 89 -19.93 -11.06 -13.00
C ASN A 89 -18.40 -10.98 -13.18
N PRO A 90 -17.67 -12.12 -13.17
CA PRO A 90 -16.22 -12.10 -13.17
C PRO A 90 -15.62 -11.57 -14.49
N ASP A 91 -16.30 -11.77 -15.62
CA ASP A 91 -15.85 -11.25 -16.91
C ASP A 91 -15.91 -9.72 -16.97
N ALA A 92 -17.02 -9.14 -16.50
CA ALA A 92 -17.19 -7.69 -16.46
C ALA A 92 -16.15 -7.02 -15.55
N ILE A 93 -15.87 -7.65 -14.39
CA ILE A 93 -14.85 -7.16 -13.46
C ILE A 93 -13.46 -7.30 -14.07
N SER A 94 -13.10 -8.48 -14.59
CA SER A 94 -11.80 -8.72 -15.24
C SER A 94 -11.53 -7.73 -16.36
N TYR A 95 -12.53 -7.43 -17.19
CA TYR A 95 -12.45 -6.40 -18.22
C TYR A 95 -12.23 -5.00 -17.61
N GLY A 96 -12.97 -4.64 -16.56
CA GLY A 96 -12.81 -3.38 -15.84
C GLY A 96 -11.41 -3.21 -15.23
N LEU A 97 -10.84 -4.28 -14.68
CA LEU A 97 -9.50 -4.28 -14.10
C LEU A 97 -8.42 -4.14 -15.17
N THR A 98 -8.52 -4.92 -16.25
CA THR A 98 -7.49 -5.00 -17.31
C THR A 98 -7.46 -3.78 -18.22
N SER A 99 -8.62 -3.20 -18.54
CA SER A 99 -8.74 -2.05 -19.46
C SER A 99 -8.05 -0.77 -18.98
N ARG A 100 -7.76 -0.66 -17.67
CA ARG A 100 -7.06 0.50 -17.07
C ARG A 100 -5.58 0.56 -17.44
N TRP A 101 -4.97 -0.57 -17.82
CA TRP A 101 -3.54 -0.67 -18.06
C TRP A 101 -3.14 -0.33 -19.48
N THR A 102 -3.06 0.97 -19.79
CA THR A 102 -2.73 1.45 -21.14
C THR A 102 -1.26 1.86 -21.31
N ALA A 103 -0.62 2.31 -20.22
CA ALA A 103 0.76 2.80 -20.25
C ALA A 103 1.79 1.69 -19.98
N PRO A 104 2.97 1.71 -20.64
CA PRO A 104 4.02 0.73 -20.39
C PRO A 104 4.69 0.95 -19.02
N SER A 105 5.34 -0.09 -18.52
CA SER A 105 6.18 0.01 -17.31
C SER A 105 7.32 1.01 -17.49
N ARG A 106 7.61 1.78 -16.44
CA ARG A 106 8.69 2.77 -16.39
C ARG A 106 9.50 2.64 -15.11
N ARG A 107 10.68 3.25 -15.09
CA ARG A 107 11.48 3.33 -13.85
C ARG A 107 10.78 4.24 -12.84
N VAL A 108 10.48 3.72 -11.66
CA VAL A 108 9.89 4.45 -10.54
C VAL A 108 10.83 4.38 -9.35
N SER A 109 11.15 5.53 -8.76
CA SER A 109 11.88 5.59 -7.49
C SER A 109 10.90 5.46 -6.33
N VAL A 110 11.14 4.48 -5.48
CA VAL A 110 10.34 4.25 -4.28
C VAL A 110 11.22 4.27 -3.04
N ILE A 111 10.58 4.40 -1.88
CA ILE A 111 11.21 4.27 -0.57
C ILE A 111 10.53 3.17 0.24
N ALA A 112 11.30 2.51 1.09
CA ALA A 112 10.82 1.55 2.08
C ALA A 112 11.44 1.85 3.46
N ALA A 113 10.75 1.45 4.53
CA ALA A 113 11.28 1.55 5.89
C ALA A 113 12.47 0.58 6.09
N THR A 114 13.53 1.07 6.73
CA THR A 114 14.68 0.25 7.15
C THR A 114 14.36 -0.53 8.44
N GLN A 115 15.28 -1.41 8.85
CA GLN A 115 15.15 -2.07 10.16
C GLN A 115 15.26 -1.10 11.33
N ARG A 116 16.06 -0.03 11.20
CA ARG A 116 16.14 1.04 12.20
C ARG A 116 14.77 1.67 12.44
N THR A 117 14.06 2.04 11.37
CA THR A 117 12.72 2.61 11.47
C THR A 117 11.75 1.65 12.13
N LYS A 118 11.77 0.37 11.73
CA LYS A 118 10.91 -0.66 12.35
C LYS A 118 11.18 -0.83 13.85
N GLY A 119 12.44 -0.73 14.27
CA GLY A 119 12.82 -0.74 15.68
C GLY A 119 12.28 0.47 16.46
N ILE A 120 12.25 1.65 15.84
CA ILE A 120 11.75 2.89 16.47
C ILE A 120 10.23 2.88 16.61
N VAL A 121 9.51 2.43 15.57
CA VAL A 121 8.04 2.42 15.55
C VAL A 121 7.42 1.22 16.29
N GLY A 122 8.24 0.31 16.81
CA GLY A 122 7.77 -0.85 17.59
C GLY A 122 7.23 -2.01 16.75
N GLY A 123 7.61 -2.12 15.48
CA GLY A 123 7.15 -3.19 14.60
C GLY A 123 7.43 -2.92 13.13
N GLY A 124 7.05 -3.85 12.26
CA GLY A 124 7.17 -3.62 10.83
C GLY A 124 6.56 -4.70 9.96
N ILE A 125 6.01 -4.26 8.83
CA ILE A 125 5.71 -5.09 7.67
C ILE A 125 7.02 -5.75 7.20
N ALA A 126 6.96 -6.96 6.63
CA ALA A 126 8.13 -7.69 6.13
C ALA A 126 8.98 -6.86 5.14
N GLN A 127 10.22 -7.29 4.92
CA GLN A 127 11.08 -6.67 3.91
C GLN A 127 10.45 -6.78 2.52
N LEU A 128 10.80 -5.84 1.64
CA LEU A 128 10.45 -5.90 0.23
C LEU A 128 10.73 -7.29 -0.33
N SER A 129 9.69 -7.98 -0.80
CA SER A 129 9.84 -9.26 -1.49
C SER A 129 10.63 -9.07 -2.80
N PRO A 130 11.36 -10.09 -3.27
CA PRO A 130 12.11 -9.99 -4.51
C PRO A 130 11.16 -9.92 -5.73
N LEU A 131 11.56 -9.11 -6.72
CA LEU A 131 11.17 -9.07 -8.14
C LEU A 131 9.77 -9.60 -8.54
N GLY A 132 8.91 -8.71 -9.07
CA GLY A 132 7.65 -9.05 -9.75
C GLY A 132 6.39 -8.47 -9.11
N HIS A 133 6.48 -7.97 -7.88
CA HIS A 133 5.37 -7.37 -7.12
C HIS A 133 5.45 -5.84 -7.05
N GLU A 134 6.32 -5.19 -7.83
CA GLU A 134 6.61 -3.77 -7.69
C GLU A 134 5.44 -2.88 -8.12
N THR A 135 4.77 -3.25 -9.22
CA THR A 135 3.55 -2.56 -9.64
C THR A 135 2.45 -2.75 -8.60
N HIS A 136 2.33 -3.96 -8.08
CA HIS A 136 1.33 -4.31 -7.09
C HIS A 136 1.47 -3.49 -5.80
N ASP A 137 2.61 -3.57 -5.13
CA ASP A 137 2.85 -2.87 -3.86
C ASP A 137 2.70 -1.35 -4.00
N LEU A 138 3.11 -0.80 -5.15
CA LEU A 138 2.96 0.62 -5.44
C LEU A 138 1.48 1.07 -5.49
N HIS A 139 0.60 0.22 -6.01
CA HIS A 139 -0.83 0.52 -6.13
C HIS A 139 -1.60 0.20 -4.84
N VAL A 140 -1.25 -0.85 -4.10
CA VAL A 140 -1.76 -1.05 -2.73
C VAL A 140 -1.48 0.20 -1.88
N SER A 141 -0.28 0.77 -2.04
CA SER A 141 0.11 1.99 -1.35
C SER A 141 -0.69 3.21 -1.81
N GLU A 142 -1.10 3.25 -3.08
CA GLU A 142 -1.99 4.29 -3.60
C GLU A 142 -3.38 4.21 -2.98
N ILE A 143 -3.94 3.00 -2.83
CA ILE A 143 -5.24 2.80 -2.18
C ILE A 143 -5.18 3.32 -0.74
N PHE A 144 -4.14 2.96 0.01
CA PHE A 144 -3.95 3.46 1.37
C PHE A 144 -3.85 5.00 1.44
N VAL A 145 -3.00 5.62 0.62
CA VAL A 145 -2.85 7.09 0.58
C VAL A 145 -4.19 7.76 0.25
N ARG A 146 -4.95 7.19 -0.69
CA ARG A 146 -6.27 7.70 -1.06
C ARG A 146 -7.28 7.59 0.08
N LEU A 147 -7.36 6.44 0.74
CA LEU A 147 -8.21 6.26 1.91
C LEU A 147 -7.84 7.28 2.99
N ARG A 148 -6.55 7.48 3.23
CA ARG A 148 -6.08 8.44 4.22
C ARG A 148 -6.47 9.89 3.90
N GLU A 149 -6.50 10.26 2.62
CA GLU A 149 -6.92 11.59 2.18
C GLU A 149 -8.43 11.81 2.23
N ARG A 150 -9.24 10.76 2.02
CA ARG A 150 -10.69 10.88 1.84
C ARG A 150 -11.51 10.42 3.03
N GLN A 151 -11.03 9.41 3.74
CA GLN A 151 -11.69 8.67 4.79
C GLN A 151 -10.65 8.27 5.86
N PRO A 152 -10.04 9.24 6.55
CA PRO A 152 -8.94 8.99 7.49
C PRO A 152 -9.30 7.97 8.58
N GLU A 153 -10.55 7.94 9.03
CA GLU A 153 -11.08 6.95 9.96
C GLU A 153 -11.00 5.50 9.43
N LEU A 154 -11.16 5.29 8.11
CA LEU A 154 -10.94 3.98 7.49
C LEU A 154 -9.45 3.65 7.42
N ALA A 155 -8.61 4.63 7.06
CA ALA A 155 -7.17 4.42 6.98
C ALA A 155 -6.54 4.06 8.34
N GLU A 156 -7.09 4.55 9.45
CA GLU A 156 -6.66 4.13 10.80
C GLU A 156 -6.91 2.63 11.07
N ARG A 157 -8.01 2.11 10.52
CA ARG A 157 -8.41 0.70 10.60
C ARG A 157 -7.67 -0.20 9.60
N TRP A 158 -6.92 0.37 8.67
CA TRP A 158 -6.11 -0.37 7.70
C TRP A 158 -5.06 -1.26 8.38
N ARG A 159 -4.99 -2.50 7.92
CA ARG A 159 -3.93 -3.46 8.23
C ARG A 159 -3.46 -4.09 6.92
N GLY A 160 -2.20 -3.89 6.58
CA GLY A 160 -1.61 -4.51 5.38
C GLY A 160 -1.33 -6.01 5.58
N GLU A 161 -1.15 -6.73 4.47
CA GLU A 161 -0.92 -8.18 4.35
C GLU A 161 -0.13 -8.81 5.52
N GLU A 162 1.01 -8.21 5.86
CA GLU A 162 1.95 -8.76 6.86
C GLU A 162 1.43 -8.70 8.30
N SER A 163 0.46 -7.83 8.58
CA SER A 163 -0.15 -7.71 9.91
C SER A 163 -0.89 -9.00 10.31
N PHE A 164 -1.30 -9.81 9.33
CA PHE A 164 -2.06 -11.03 9.55
C PHE A 164 -1.28 -12.31 9.17
N ALA A 165 -0.04 -12.18 8.72
CA ALA A 165 0.74 -13.30 8.20
C ALA A 165 0.87 -14.48 9.19
N ARG A 166 0.91 -14.19 10.50
CA ARG A 166 0.93 -15.22 11.56
C ARG A 166 -0.44 -15.83 11.86
N ALA A 167 -1.50 -15.03 11.77
CA ALA A 167 -2.86 -15.48 12.07
C ALA A 167 -3.49 -16.30 10.92
N ARG A 168 -3.00 -16.12 9.68
CA ARG A 168 -3.54 -16.75 8.46
C ARG A 168 -2.50 -17.61 7.75
N SER A 169 -1.82 -18.50 8.49
CA SER A 169 -0.85 -19.44 7.91
C SER A 169 -1.57 -20.49 7.06
N GLY A 170 -1.25 -20.55 5.76
CA GLY A 170 -1.86 -21.51 4.82
C GLY A 170 -3.12 -21.01 4.11
N GLU A 171 -3.55 -19.77 4.36
CA GLU A 171 -4.71 -19.15 3.71
C GLU A 171 -4.29 -18.11 2.66
N LYS A 172 -5.15 -17.87 1.67
CA LYS A 172 -5.00 -16.72 0.75
C LYS A 172 -5.00 -15.43 1.56
N ARG A 173 -3.96 -14.60 1.38
CA ARG A 173 -3.81 -13.34 2.08
C ARG A 173 -4.27 -12.21 1.18
N PRO A 174 -5.17 -11.34 1.66
CA PRO A 174 -5.49 -10.13 0.94
C PRO A 174 -4.38 -9.11 1.10
N ASP A 175 -4.36 -8.14 0.19
CA ASP A 175 -3.40 -7.05 0.23
C ASP A 175 -3.55 -6.18 1.48
N ALA A 176 -4.80 -5.94 1.87
CA ALA A 176 -5.13 -5.27 3.11
C ALA A 176 -6.53 -5.63 3.61
N MET A 177 -6.78 -5.28 4.87
CA MET A 177 -8.10 -5.36 5.48
C MET A 177 -8.36 -4.10 6.32
N LEU A 178 -9.62 -3.71 6.42
CA LEU A 178 -10.08 -2.87 7.52
C LEU A 178 -10.50 -3.76 8.67
N VAL A 179 -10.10 -3.39 9.89
CA VAL A 179 -10.48 -4.12 11.10
C VAL A 179 -11.34 -3.27 12.03
N ASP A 180 -12.23 -3.92 12.77
CA ASP A 180 -13.04 -3.27 13.80
C ASP A 180 -12.22 -2.95 15.07
N GLY A 181 -12.90 -2.41 16.09
CA GLY A 181 -12.27 -2.09 17.39
C GLY A 181 -11.76 -3.31 18.16
N ALA A 182 -12.22 -4.52 17.82
CA ALA A 182 -11.75 -5.79 18.38
C ALA A 182 -10.63 -6.42 17.53
N GLY A 183 -10.22 -5.77 16.43
CA GLY A 183 -9.21 -6.26 15.50
C GLY A 183 -9.72 -7.35 14.56
N GLN A 184 -11.04 -7.55 14.47
CA GLN A 184 -11.65 -8.51 13.54
C GLN A 184 -11.76 -7.90 12.15
N PRO A 185 -11.54 -8.69 11.07
CA PRO A 185 -11.73 -8.20 9.71
C PRO A 185 -13.16 -7.74 9.44
N GLU A 186 -13.32 -6.51 8.95
CA GLU A 186 -14.61 -5.91 8.57
C GLU A 186 -14.74 -5.77 7.05
N LEU A 187 -13.63 -5.53 6.34
CA LEU A 187 -13.60 -5.38 4.90
C LEU A 187 -12.26 -5.84 4.33
N VAL A 188 -12.31 -6.62 3.26
CA VAL A 188 -11.13 -7.00 2.48
C VAL A 188 -10.88 -5.95 1.39
N ILE A 189 -9.61 -5.56 1.23
CA ILE A 189 -9.17 -4.66 0.16
C ILE A 189 -8.12 -5.40 -0.66
N GLU A 190 -8.41 -5.56 -1.95
CA GLU A 190 -7.53 -6.23 -2.91
C GLU A 190 -7.23 -5.29 -4.07
N PHE A 191 -5.96 -5.12 -4.41
CA PHE A 191 -5.54 -4.50 -5.66
C PHE A 191 -5.50 -5.54 -6.78
N ALA A 192 -6.59 -5.61 -7.55
CA ALA A 192 -6.76 -6.64 -8.56
C ALA A 192 -6.18 -6.18 -9.90
N GLY A 193 -4.85 -6.23 -10.05
CA GLY A 193 -4.14 -5.69 -11.21
C GLY A 193 -4.68 -6.14 -12.59
N LYS A 194 -4.20 -7.26 -13.12
CA LYS A 194 -4.72 -7.85 -14.39
C LYS A 194 -5.34 -9.22 -14.13
N TYR A 195 -6.27 -9.29 -13.17
CA TYR A 195 -6.94 -10.55 -12.84
C TYR A 195 -7.77 -11.04 -14.03
N SER A 196 -7.68 -12.34 -14.31
CA SER A 196 -8.62 -13.05 -15.16
C SER A 196 -9.97 -13.21 -14.45
N ALA A 197 -11.01 -13.57 -15.21
CA ALA A 197 -12.31 -13.94 -14.64
C ALA A 197 -12.16 -15.06 -13.58
N ASP A 198 -11.32 -16.06 -13.84
CA ASP A 198 -11.06 -17.16 -12.89
C ASP A 198 -10.43 -16.66 -11.57
N HIS A 199 -9.51 -15.70 -11.63
CA HIS A 199 -8.93 -15.11 -10.42
C HIS A 199 -9.94 -14.30 -9.63
N VAL A 200 -10.82 -13.55 -10.32
CA VAL A 200 -11.93 -12.84 -9.67
C VAL A 200 -12.87 -13.82 -8.98
N TRP A 201 -13.23 -14.91 -9.67
CA TRP A 201 -14.12 -15.94 -9.14
C TRP A 201 -13.50 -16.65 -7.93
N SER A 202 -12.25 -17.10 -8.02
CA SER A 202 -11.53 -17.74 -6.90
C SER A 202 -11.39 -16.81 -5.69
N PHE A 203 -11.18 -15.50 -5.91
CA PHE A 203 -11.17 -14.52 -4.82
C PHE A 203 -12.55 -14.35 -4.19
N HIS A 204 -13.61 -14.30 -5.00
CA HIS A 204 -14.98 -14.22 -4.53
C HIS A 204 -15.36 -15.44 -3.67
N GLU A 205 -15.10 -16.66 -4.14
CA GLU A 205 -15.39 -17.89 -3.40
C GLU A 205 -14.70 -17.91 -2.03
N ASP A 206 -13.45 -17.44 -1.96
CA ASP A 206 -12.71 -17.34 -0.70
C ASP A 206 -13.36 -16.35 0.27
N CYS A 207 -13.79 -15.19 -0.22
CA CYS A 207 -14.45 -14.17 0.60
C CYS A 207 -15.87 -14.60 1.03
N GLU A 208 -16.63 -15.19 0.12
CA GLU A 208 -17.98 -15.69 0.37
C GLU A 208 -17.98 -16.80 1.43
N ALA A 209 -17.08 -17.78 1.32
CA ALA A 209 -16.95 -18.86 2.29
C ALA A 209 -16.60 -18.38 3.71
N ARG A 210 -16.07 -17.16 3.85
CA ARG A 210 -15.68 -16.54 5.12
C ARG A 210 -16.65 -15.46 5.59
N GLU A 211 -17.71 -15.22 4.82
CA GLU A 211 -18.66 -14.11 5.05
C GLU A 211 -17.96 -12.74 5.16
N LEU A 212 -16.91 -12.52 4.36
CA LEU A 212 -16.15 -11.27 4.36
C LEU A 212 -16.55 -10.38 3.17
N PRO A 213 -17.01 -9.14 3.40
CA PRO A 213 -17.20 -8.19 2.31
C PRO A 213 -15.84 -7.77 1.74
N TYR A 214 -15.84 -7.32 0.49
CA TYR A 214 -14.60 -6.94 -0.19
C TYR A 214 -14.76 -5.83 -1.21
N GLU A 215 -13.64 -5.18 -1.49
CA GLU A 215 -13.45 -4.25 -2.59
C GLU A 215 -12.30 -4.71 -3.49
N LEU A 216 -12.57 -4.74 -4.80
CA LEU A 216 -11.57 -4.95 -5.85
C LEU A 216 -11.19 -3.60 -6.44
N TRP A 217 -9.95 -3.20 -6.19
CA TRP A 217 -9.38 -1.93 -6.62
C TRP A 217 -8.52 -2.06 -7.87
#